data_AF-A0A0F8YAW1-F1
#
_entry.id   AF-A0A0F8YAW1-F1
#
_cell.length_a   1.000
_cell.length_b   1.000
_cell.length_c   1.000
_cell.angle_alpha   90.00
_cell.angle_beta   90.00
_cell.angle_gamma   90.00
#
_symmetry.space_group_name_H-M   'P 1'
#
loop_
_entity.id
_entity.type
_entity.pdbx_description
1 polymer ?
#
loop_
_entity_poly.entity_id
_entity_poly.type
_entity_poly.pdbx_seq_one_letter_code
_entity_poly.pdbx_strand_id
1 'polypeptide(L)' 'MTDIRTLGDELPKQQARVRELLIGYKEIGPAGQFGAMMIEQVLQKADKAVISGDVVAMIVS' A
#
# COMPACT_ATOMS: atom_id res chain seq x y z
N MET A 1 8.95 4.83 27.08
CA MET A 1 9.21 5.86 26.05
C MET A 1 8.22 5.61 24.94
N THR A 2 7.33 6.57 24.63
CA THR A 2 6.31 6.38 23.58
C THR A 2 6.97 6.58 22.23
N ASP A 3 6.93 5.57 21.37
CA ASP A 3 7.43 5.65 20.00
C ASP A 3 6.41 6.41 19.13
N ILE A 4 6.68 7.68 18.85
CA ILE A 4 5.84 8.55 18.02
C ILE A 4 6.26 8.33 16.57
N ARG A 5 5.32 7.88 15.74
CA ARG A 5 5.55 7.61 14.31
C ARG A 5 4.66 8.52 13.47
N THR A 6 5.22 9.11 12.42
CA THR A 6 4.47 9.98 11.50
C THR A 6 3.91 9.18 10.32
N LEU A 7 3.00 9.82 9.59
CA LEU A 7 2.51 9.28 8.32
C LEU A 7 3.65 9.02 7.33
N GLY A 8 4.64 9.93 7.27
CA GLY A 8 5.82 9.79 6.40
C GLY A 8 6.72 8.61 6.78
N ASP A 9 6.73 8.22 8.07
CA ASP A 9 7.50 7.07 8.53
C ASP A 9 6.79 5.74 8.24
N GLU A 10 5.48 5.68 8.44
CA GLU A 10 4.74 4.42 8.42
C GLU A 10 4.11 4.07 7.07
N LEU A 11 3.65 5.05 6.31
CA LEU A 11 2.99 4.79 5.03
C LEU A 11 3.92 4.04 4.06
N PRO A 12 5.20 4.44 3.84
CA PRO A 12 6.10 3.70 2.96
C PRO A 12 6.35 2.26 3.43
N LYS A 13 6.42 2.03 4.74
CA LYS A 13 6.59 0.68 5.32
C LYS A 13 5.37 -0.19 5.06
N GLN A 14 4.17 0.36 5.21
CA GLN A 14 2.94 -0.38 4.91
C GLN A 14 2.81 -0.65 3.41
N GLN A 15 3.15 0.29 2.54
CA GLN A 15 3.17 0.05 1.09
C GLN A 15 4.14 -1.08 0.72
N ALA A 16 5.34 -1.14 1.33
CA ALA A 16 6.27 -2.24 1.12
C ALA A 16 5.69 -3.58 1.61
N ARG A 17 5.10 -3.63 2.80
CA ARG A 17 4.43 -4.83 3.33
C ARG A 17 3.29 -5.31 2.43
N VAL A 18 2.49 -4.40 1.88
CA VAL A 18 1.38 -4.73 0.98
C VAL A 18 1.89 -5.24 -0.36
N ARG A 19 3.04 -4.75 -0.85
CA ARG A 19 3.71 -5.33 -2.03
C ARG A 19 4.17 -6.77 -1.79
N GLU A 20 4.62 -7.13 -0.59
CA GLU A 20 4.89 -8.53 -0.24
C GLU A 20 3.60 -9.37 -0.25
N LEU A 21 2.49 -8.83 0.28
CA LEU A 21 1.20 -9.53 0.24
C LEU A 21 0.71 -9.79 -1.19
N LEU A 22 0.97 -8.86 -2.11
CA LEU A 22 0.63 -9.02 -3.53
C LEU A 22 1.30 -10.25 -4.14
N ILE A 23 2.52 -10.59 -3.74
CA ILE A 23 3.22 -11.80 -4.21
C ILE A 23 2.38 -13.04 -3.87
N GLY A 24 1.93 -13.15 -2.62
CA GLY A 24 1.08 -14.26 -2.18
C GLY A 24 -0.23 -14.37 -2.98
N TYR A 25 -0.89 -13.23 -3.28
CA TYR A 25 -2.09 -13.24 -4.13
C TYR A 25 -1.81 -13.68 -5.57
N LYS A 26 -0.64 -13.36 -6.12
CA LYS A 26 -0.22 -13.82 -7.44
C LYS A 26 0.09 -15.31 -7.45
N GLU A 27 0.70 -15.83 -6.39
CA GLU A 27 1.06 -17.25 -6.24
C GLU A 27 -0.16 -18.18 -6.13
N ILE A 28 -1.31 -17.69 -5.63
CA ILE A 28 -2.59 -18.44 -5.64
C ILE A 28 -3.03 -18.81 -7.07
N GLY A 29 -2.59 -18.07 -8.09
CA GLY A 29 -2.99 -18.28 -9.48
C GLY A 29 -4.34 -17.64 -9.81
N PRO A 30 -5.18 -18.24 -10.69
CA PRO A 30 -6.41 -17.61 -11.18
C PRO A 30 -7.37 -17.13 -10.09
N ALA A 31 -7.49 -17.89 -8.98
CA ALA A 31 -8.36 -17.53 -7.86
C ALA A 31 -7.88 -16.28 -7.09
N GLY A 32 -6.58 -15.96 -7.14
CA GLY A 32 -5.99 -14.80 -6.47
C GLY A 32 -5.98 -13.53 -7.32
N GLN A 33 -6.23 -13.63 -8.63
CA GLN A 33 -6.10 -12.51 -9.57
C GLN A 33 -6.95 -11.30 -9.22
N PHE A 34 -8.20 -11.51 -8.78
CA PHE A 34 -9.07 -10.41 -8.39
C PHE A 34 -8.49 -9.64 -7.19
N GLY A 35 -7.98 -10.36 -6.19
CA GLY A 35 -7.32 -9.74 -5.04
C GLY A 35 -6.02 -9.03 -5.41
N ALA A 36 -5.21 -9.64 -6.28
CA ALA A 36 -3.98 -9.02 -6.79
C ALA A 36 -4.27 -7.69 -7.50
N MET A 37 -5.29 -7.65 -8.37
CA MET A 37 -5.71 -6.43 -9.07
C MET A 37 -6.14 -5.33 -8.11
N MET A 38 -6.91 -5.66 -7.06
CA MET A 38 -7.37 -4.69 -6.07
C MET A 38 -6.19 -4.12 -5.25
N ILE A 39 -5.25 -4.98 -4.87
CA ILE A 39 -4.03 -4.57 -4.14
C ILE A 39 -3.18 -3.64 -5.02
N GLU A 40 -2.96 -3.99 -6.28
CA GLU A 40 -2.22 -3.14 -7.23
C GLU A 40 -2.88 -1.76 -7.40
N GLN A 41 -4.20 -1.72 -7.52
CA GLN A 41 -4.93 -0.46 -7.66
C GLN A 41 -4.77 0.45 -6.44
N VAL A 42 -4.84 -0.12 -5.23
CA VAL A 42 -4.64 0.64 -3.99
C VAL A 42 -3.21 1.14 -3.87
N LEU A 43 -2.22 0.29 -4.15
CA LEU A 43 -0.81 0.68 -4.14
C LEU A 43 -0.53 1.83 -5.12
N GLN A 44 -1.09 1.79 -6.33
CA GLN A 44 -0.95 2.87 -7.31
C GLN A 44 -1.54 4.19 -6.81
N LYS A 45 -2.70 4.16 -6.14
CA LYS A 45 -3.32 5.36 -5.55
C LYS A 45 -2.45 5.93 -4.43
N ALA A 46 -1.97 5.06 -3.53
CA ALA A 46 -1.10 5.45 -2.43
C ALA A 46 0.22 6.05 -2.96
N ASP A 47 0.85 5.41 -3.94
CA ASP A 47 2.08 5.92 -4.57
C ASP A 47 1.86 7.29 -5.19
N LYS A 48 0.75 7.49 -5.90
CA LYS A 48 0.39 8.79 -6.47
C LYS A 48 0.22 9.86 -5.39
N ALA A 49 -0.46 9.54 -4.28
CA ALA A 49 -0.67 10.45 -3.17
C ALA A 49 0.65 10.86 -2.49
N VAL A 50 1.55 9.90 -2.28
CA VAL A 50 2.91 10.14 -1.74
C VAL A 50 3.71 11.04 -2.69
N ILE A 51 3.71 10.74 -3.99
CA ILE A 51 4.45 11.53 -5.00
C ILE A 51 3.92 12.96 -5.09
N SER A 52 2.60 13.15 -5.03
CA SER A 52 2.00 14.50 -5.10
C SER A 52 2.12 15.28 -3.79
N GLY A 53 2.44 14.62 -2.68
CA GLY A 53 2.41 15.22 -1.34
C GLY A 53 0.99 15.56 -0.87
N ASP A 54 -0.05 14.91 -1.42
CA ASP A 54 -1.43 15.12 -0.98
C ASP A 54 -1.66 14.36 0.34
N VAL A 55 -1.49 15.07 1.45
CA VAL A 55 -1.57 14.51 2.80
C VAL A 55 -2.95 13.90 3.07
N VAL A 56 -4.03 14.48 2.56
CA VAL A 56 -5.37 13.93 2.76
C VAL A 56 -5.51 12.61 2.01
N ALA A 57 -5.07 12.57 0.76
CA ALA A 57 -5.06 11.34 -0.03
C ALA A 57 -4.16 10.26 0.59
N MET A 58 -3.01 10.63 1.17
CA MET A 58 -2.12 9.71 1.88
C MET A 58 -2.76 9.12 3.16
N ILE A 59 -3.68 9.83 3.81
CA ILE A 59 -4.37 9.35 5.03
C ILE A 59 -5.49 8.35 4.68
N VAL A 60 -6.15 8.53 3.54
CA VAL A 60 -7.30 7.70 3.12
C VAL A 60 -6.94 6.61 2.10
N SER A 61 -5.68 6.55 1.67
CA SER A 61 -5.18 5.59 0.68
C SER A 61 -5.04 4.17 1.21
#